data_AF-A0A0C9XSF0-F1
#
_entry.id   AF-A0A0C9XSF0-F1
#
_cell.length_a   1.000
_cell.length_b   1.000
_cell.length_c   1.000
_cell.angle_alpha   90.00
_cell.angle_beta   90.00
_cell.angle_gamma   90.00
#
_symmetry.space_group_name_H-M   'P 1'
#
loop_
_entity.id
_entity.type
_entity.pdbx_description
1 polymer ?
#
loop_
_entity_poly.entity_id
_entity_poly.type
_entity_poly.pdbx_seq_one_letter_code
_entity_poly.pdbx_strand_id
1 'polypeptide(L)'
;MQRILKPWPSTKDLAVLLNKAGSSFAFATTLIQFVGGYPMPHKALQKLVESDVIGLDPLYEQVLSSASGTADFHQILGTIIILEDNKSITFIGSLLHLQNEDVVCELLGVHSIINIPGNDDEPIMLYHTSLRDFLTFKSRSEQYFIDPPLQHLHLAIHCLKHLAEYPSKDFFEGDVVEYACINWPHHIFLGFQREELNVDETITTSLVTLIENLLTSQSKTWYNTMLTVGLPKNSRTSRCAKDLFQTLQGLIVTKNLTKLFEQVIDFCEV
;
A
#
# COMPACT_ATOMS: atom_id res chain seq x y z
N MET A 1 -30.82 18.31 -6.08
CA MET A 1 -31.35 17.99 -4.74
C MET A 1 -32.80 18.47 -4.47
N GLN A 2 -33.64 18.76 -5.48
CA GLN A 2 -34.99 19.35 -5.26
C GLN A 2 -36.12 18.35 -4.93
N ARG A 3 -35.85 17.04 -4.74
CA ARG A 3 -36.89 16.00 -4.54
C ARG A 3 -36.83 15.23 -3.21
N ILE A 4 -35.97 15.63 -2.27
CA ILE A 4 -35.87 14.95 -0.98
C ILE A 4 -36.72 15.70 0.06
N LEU A 5 -37.66 15.01 0.70
CA LEU A 5 -38.52 15.55 1.75
C LEU A 5 -37.67 15.99 2.96
N LYS A 6 -37.89 17.22 3.44
CA LYS A 6 -37.24 17.76 4.65
C LYS A 6 -38.11 17.51 5.90
N PRO A 7 -37.51 17.31 7.09
CA PRO A 7 -36.07 17.25 7.35
C PRO A 7 -35.45 15.98 6.78
N TRP A 8 -34.22 16.11 6.24
CA TRP A 8 -33.43 14.97 5.76
C TRP A 8 -32.05 15.02 6.43
N PRO A 9 -31.56 13.89 7.00
CA PRO A 9 -32.29 12.63 7.21
C PRO A 9 -33.50 12.79 8.15
N SER A 10 -34.44 11.83 8.13
CA SER A 10 -35.57 11.87 9.07
C SER A 10 -35.08 11.63 10.50
N THR A 11 -35.78 12.15 11.51
CA THR A 11 -35.40 11.95 12.92
C THR A 11 -35.34 10.46 13.29
N LYS A 12 -36.19 9.63 12.67
CA LYS A 12 -36.20 8.18 12.86
C LYS A 12 -34.94 7.52 12.28
N ASP A 13 -34.59 7.85 11.04
CA ASP A 13 -33.39 7.31 10.39
C ASP A 13 -32.12 7.73 11.12
N LEU A 14 -32.07 9.00 11.55
CA LEU A 14 -30.95 9.52 12.34
C LEU A 14 -30.81 8.77 13.67
N ALA A 15 -31.90 8.51 14.38
CA ALA A 15 -31.87 7.74 15.63
C ALA A 15 -31.36 6.30 15.41
N VAL A 16 -31.74 5.65 14.31
CA VAL A 16 -31.22 4.31 13.96
C VAL A 16 -29.70 4.37 13.73
N LEU A 17 -29.22 5.34 12.95
CA LEU A 17 -27.78 5.47 12.67
C LEU A 17 -26.97 5.83 13.91
N LEU A 18 -27.49 6.69 14.78
CA LEU A 18 -26.86 7.01 16.06
C LEU A 18 -26.76 5.77 16.96
N ASN A 19 -27.81 4.95 17.01
CA ASN A 19 -27.79 3.70 17.76
C ASN A 19 -26.76 2.70 17.20
N LYS A 20 -26.64 2.59 15.86
CA LYS A 20 -25.62 1.76 15.21
C LYS A 20 -24.20 2.25 15.46
N ALA A 21 -23.99 3.57 15.45
CA ALA A 21 -22.69 4.17 15.72
C ALA A 21 -22.26 4.02 17.18
N GLY A 22 -23.22 4.01 18.11
CA GLY A 22 -22.93 3.97 19.55
C GLY A 22 -22.01 5.13 19.93
N SER A 23 -20.86 4.82 20.53
CA SER A 23 -19.81 5.78 20.88
C SER A 23 -18.67 5.89 19.85
N SER A 24 -18.77 5.18 18.71
CA SER A 24 -17.70 5.13 17.71
C SER A 24 -17.78 6.33 16.75
N PHE A 25 -16.97 7.36 17.02
CA PHE A 25 -16.84 8.51 16.12
C PHE A 25 -16.32 8.11 14.73
N ALA A 26 -15.40 7.13 14.67
CA ALA A 26 -14.90 6.60 13.41
C ALA A 26 -16.03 5.99 12.56
N PHE A 27 -16.90 5.19 13.18
CA PHE A 27 -18.04 4.59 12.48
C PHE A 27 -19.03 5.67 12.02
N ALA A 28 -19.36 6.64 12.87
CA ALA A 28 -20.22 7.77 12.49
C ALA A 28 -19.63 8.56 11.31
N THR A 29 -18.31 8.80 11.31
CA THR A 29 -17.61 9.49 10.22
C THR A 29 -17.71 8.69 8.91
N THR A 30 -17.43 7.38 8.96
CA THR A 30 -17.53 6.51 7.78
C THR A 30 -18.96 6.47 7.23
N LEU A 31 -19.99 6.43 8.09
CA LEU A 31 -21.39 6.51 7.65
C LEU A 31 -21.69 7.82 6.91
N ILE A 32 -21.21 8.95 7.44
CA ILE A 32 -21.40 10.26 6.81
C ILE A 32 -20.71 10.29 5.45
N GLN A 33 -19.47 9.81 5.36
CA GLN A 33 -18.73 9.75 4.10
C GLN A 33 -19.40 8.81 3.09
N PHE A 34 -19.85 7.64 3.54
CA PHE A 34 -20.58 6.68 2.71
C PHE A 34 -21.87 7.27 2.15
N VAL A 35 -22.68 7.94 2.96
CA VAL A 35 -23.91 8.58 2.45
C VAL A 35 -23.57 9.75 1.51
N GLY A 36 -22.57 10.56 1.88
CA GLY A 36 -22.22 11.80 1.20
C GLY A 36 -21.62 11.61 -0.19
N GLY A 37 -20.79 10.58 -0.38
CA GLY A 37 -20.12 10.36 -1.66
C GLY A 37 -20.85 9.43 -2.64
N TYR A 38 -22.01 8.87 -2.26
CA TYR A 38 -22.87 8.19 -3.23
C TYR A 38 -23.61 9.18 -4.14
N PRO A 39 -23.76 8.89 -5.45
CA PRO A 39 -24.55 9.74 -6.37
C PRO A 39 -26.01 9.94 -5.94
N MET A 40 -26.57 9.00 -5.18
CA MET A 40 -27.92 9.06 -4.62
C MET A 40 -27.89 8.91 -3.08
N PRO A 41 -27.56 9.97 -2.32
CA PRO A 41 -27.37 9.88 -0.87
C PRO A 41 -28.59 9.36 -0.12
N HIS A 42 -29.81 9.69 -0.57
CA HIS A 42 -31.05 9.17 0.02
C HIS A 42 -31.21 7.65 -0.10
N LYS A 43 -30.75 7.04 -1.21
CA LYS A 43 -30.75 5.58 -1.38
C LYS A 43 -29.66 4.93 -0.54
N ALA A 44 -28.47 5.53 -0.48
CA ALA A 44 -27.37 5.05 0.35
C ALA A 44 -27.76 5.08 1.84
N LEU A 45 -28.41 6.16 2.28
CA LEU A 45 -28.98 6.29 3.62
C LEU A 45 -30.00 5.17 3.91
N GLN A 46 -30.96 4.94 3.02
CA GLN A 46 -31.96 3.87 3.21
C GLN A 46 -31.30 2.49 3.30
N LYS A 47 -30.36 2.18 2.41
CA LYS A 47 -29.58 0.93 2.45
C LYS A 47 -28.86 0.76 3.79
N LEU A 48 -28.28 1.82 4.33
CA LEU A 48 -27.61 1.80 5.64
C LEU A 48 -28.57 1.70 6.83
N VAL A 49 -29.76 2.28 6.74
CA VAL A 49 -30.78 2.16 7.80
C VAL A 49 -31.30 0.73 7.84
N GLU A 50 -31.53 0.13 6.67
CA GLU A 50 -32.05 -1.23 6.50
C GLU A 50 -31.01 -2.33 6.75
N SER A 51 -29.70 -2.04 6.67
CA SER A 51 -28.66 -3.05 6.91
C SER A 51 -28.48 -3.40 8.38
N ASP A 52 -28.08 -4.61 8.71
CA ASP A 52 -27.73 -4.99 10.09
C ASP A 52 -26.27 -4.69 10.45
N VAL A 53 -25.59 -3.84 9.66
CA VAL A 53 -24.19 -3.47 9.85
C VAL A 53 -24.02 -2.66 11.13
N ILE A 54 -23.30 -3.24 12.09
CA ILE A 54 -22.93 -2.64 13.37
C ILE A 54 -21.43 -2.85 13.56
N GLY A 55 -20.71 -1.76 13.85
CA GLY A 55 -19.25 -1.80 14.04
C GLY A 55 -18.44 -1.63 12.76
N LEU A 56 -17.15 -1.36 12.90
CA LEU A 56 -16.29 -0.94 11.80
C LEU A 56 -16.02 -2.05 10.78
N ASP A 57 -15.83 -3.29 11.23
CA ASP A 57 -15.41 -4.40 10.36
C ASP A 57 -16.50 -4.72 9.30
N PRO A 58 -17.77 -4.94 9.68
CA PRO A 58 -18.83 -5.16 8.68
C PRO A 58 -19.07 -3.94 7.79
N LEU A 59 -18.77 -2.74 8.27
CA LEU A 59 -18.86 -1.52 7.46
C LEU A 59 -17.73 -1.46 6.41
N TYR A 60 -16.51 -1.82 6.78
CA TYR A 60 -15.40 -1.96 5.84
C TYR A 60 -15.70 -3.02 4.79
N GLU A 61 -16.20 -4.19 5.18
CA GLU A 61 -16.63 -5.24 4.25
C GLU A 61 -17.72 -4.74 3.30
N GLN A 62 -18.72 -4.00 3.79
CA GLN A 62 -19.77 -3.44 2.95
C GLN A 62 -19.21 -2.46 1.91
N VAL A 63 -18.20 -1.67 2.27
CA VAL A 63 -17.55 -0.73 1.34
C VAL A 63 -16.71 -1.51 0.31
N LEU A 64 -15.86 -2.42 0.77
CA LEU A 64 -14.96 -3.21 -0.07
C LEU A 64 -15.71 -4.14 -1.04
N SER A 65 -16.83 -4.73 -0.62
CA SER A 65 -17.70 -5.54 -1.49
C SER A 65 -18.36 -4.74 -2.61
N SER A 66 -18.42 -3.42 -2.48
CA SER A 66 -18.95 -2.52 -3.51
C SER A 66 -17.88 -1.89 -4.39
N ALA A 67 -16.60 -2.08 -4.06
CA ALA A 67 -15.46 -1.60 -4.84
C ALA A 67 -15.15 -2.53 -6.03
N SER A 68 -14.30 -2.05 -6.93
CA SER A 68 -13.76 -2.83 -8.04
C SER A 68 -12.91 -3.99 -7.51
N GLY A 69 -13.20 -5.22 -7.93
CA GLY A 69 -12.40 -6.41 -7.58
C GLY A 69 -11.21 -6.63 -8.53
N THR A 70 -10.67 -5.57 -9.14
CA THR A 70 -9.61 -5.66 -10.16
C THR A 70 -8.25 -5.94 -9.53
N ALA A 71 -7.29 -6.45 -10.31
CA ALA A 71 -5.93 -6.65 -9.81
C ALA A 71 -5.29 -5.33 -9.36
N ASP A 72 -5.49 -4.26 -10.14
CA ASP A 72 -4.96 -2.92 -9.86
C ASP A 72 -5.53 -2.36 -8.54
N PHE A 73 -6.83 -2.52 -8.29
CA PHE A 73 -7.42 -2.13 -7.00
C PHE A 73 -6.72 -2.79 -5.81
N HIS A 74 -6.55 -4.12 -5.86
CA HIS A 74 -5.91 -4.86 -4.78
C HIS A 74 -4.44 -4.44 -4.60
N GLN A 75 -3.73 -4.19 -5.70
CA GLN A 75 -2.34 -3.74 -5.69
C GLN A 75 -2.19 -2.32 -5.12
N ILE A 76 -3.06 -1.39 -5.51
CA ILE A 76 -3.11 -0.01 -4.99
C ILE A 76 -3.45 -0.02 -3.50
N LEU A 77 -4.54 -0.70 -3.12
CA LEU A 77 -4.97 -0.77 -1.73
C LEU A 77 -3.90 -1.42 -0.85
N GLY A 78 -3.35 -2.56 -1.27
CA GLY A 78 -2.24 -3.24 -0.58
C GLY A 78 -1.04 -2.31 -0.37
N THR A 79 -0.68 -1.53 -1.38
CA THR A 79 0.41 -0.56 -1.30
C THR A 79 0.14 0.53 -0.26
N ILE A 80 -1.04 1.16 -0.31
CA ILE A 80 -1.44 2.21 0.64
C ILE A 80 -1.43 1.68 2.08
N ILE A 81 -1.87 0.44 2.29
CA ILE A 81 -1.94 -0.16 3.63
C ILE A 81 -0.56 -0.44 4.21
N ILE A 82 0.41 -0.83 3.38
CA ILE A 82 1.75 -1.27 3.81
C ILE A 82 2.78 -0.15 3.89
N LEU A 83 2.59 0.95 3.15
CA LEU A 83 3.47 2.11 3.24
C LEU A 83 3.44 2.72 4.66
N GLU A 84 4.64 3.02 5.20
CA GLU A 84 4.80 3.66 6.51
C GLU A 84 4.13 5.04 6.54
N ASP A 85 4.35 5.82 5.49
CA ASP A 85 3.82 7.16 5.31
C ASP A 85 2.80 7.22 4.19
N ASN A 86 1.82 8.11 4.34
CA ASN A 86 0.84 8.40 3.29
C ASN A 86 1.54 9.00 2.06
N LYS A 87 1.21 8.49 0.87
CA LYS A 87 1.79 8.91 -0.40
C LYS A 87 0.72 9.49 -1.33
N SER A 88 1.17 10.28 -2.29
CA SER A 88 0.31 10.94 -3.26
C SER A 88 -0.13 10.00 -4.39
N ILE A 89 -1.13 10.41 -5.15
CA ILE A 89 -1.60 9.65 -6.32
C ILE A 89 -0.45 9.53 -7.34
N THR A 90 0.25 10.64 -7.61
CA THR A 90 1.43 10.67 -8.50
C THR A 90 2.50 9.67 -8.06
N PHE A 91 2.79 9.58 -6.76
CA PHE A 91 3.77 8.63 -6.23
C PHE A 91 3.32 7.18 -6.42
N ILE A 92 2.06 6.86 -6.08
CA ILE A 92 1.52 5.50 -6.18
C ILE A 92 1.47 5.06 -7.65
N GLY A 93 0.99 5.92 -8.55
CA GLY A 93 0.96 5.66 -9.99
C GLY A 93 2.36 5.37 -10.53
N SER A 94 3.32 6.22 -10.19
CA SER A 94 4.73 6.05 -10.61
C SER A 94 5.35 4.76 -10.07
N LEU A 95 5.11 4.40 -8.81
CA LEU A 95 5.68 3.18 -8.20
C LEU A 95 5.06 1.91 -8.80
N LEU A 96 3.75 1.91 -9.02
CA LEU A 96 3.01 0.75 -9.53
C LEU A 96 2.97 0.67 -11.07
N HIS A 97 3.52 1.67 -11.76
CA HIS A 97 3.50 1.81 -13.22
C HIS A 97 2.07 1.92 -13.78
N LEU A 98 1.23 2.69 -13.08
CA LEU A 98 -0.17 2.97 -13.42
C LEU A 98 -0.34 4.45 -13.78
N GLN A 99 -1.36 4.78 -14.59
CA GLN A 99 -1.73 6.18 -14.77
C GLN A 99 -2.44 6.71 -13.52
N ASN A 100 -2.24 7.99 -13.19
CA ASN A 100 -2.92 8.64 -12.05
C ASN A 100 -4.45 8.47 -12.13
N GLU A 101 -4.99 8.60 -13.34
CA GLU A 101 -6.42 8.45 -13.63
C GLU A 101 -6.94 7.05 -13.24
N ASP A 102 -6.17 6.00 -13.50
CA ASP A 102 -6.51 4.63 -13.12
C ASP A 102 -6.48 4.47 -11.60
N VAL A 103 -5.47 5.03 -10.93
CA VAL A 103 -5.36 5.02 -9.46
C VAL A 103 -6.58 5.69 -8.82
N VAL A 104 -6.98 6.86 -9.33
CA VAL A 104 -8.19 7.55 -8.85
C VAL A 104 -9.43 6.71 -9.10
N CYS A 105 -9.60 6.19 -10.32
CA CYS A 105 -10.78 5.38 -10.68
C CYS A 105 -10.95 4.16 -9.75
N GLU A 106 -9.88 3.46 -9.44
CA GLU A 106 -9.91 2.29 -8.55
C GLU A 106 -10.24 2.70 -7.10
N LEU A 107 -9.72 3.83 -6.62
CA LEU A 107 -9.98 4.29 -5.25
C LEU A 107 -11.37 4.89 -5.04
N LEU A 108 -12.04 5.36 -6.10
CA LEU A 108 -13.40 5.94 -5.98
C LEU A 108 -14.41 4.98 -5.35
N GLY A 109 -14.24 3.66 -5.53
CA GLY A 109 -15.08 2.63 -4.89
C GLY A 109 -14.98 2.62 -3.36
N VAL A 110 -13.87 3.10 -2.81
CA VAL A 110 -13.56 3.10 -1.37
C VAL A 110 -13.38 4.50 -0.77
N HIS A 111 -13.82 5.55 -1.47
CA HIS A 111 -13.71 6.95 -1.02
C HIS A 111 -14.38 7.23 0.35
N SER A 112 -15.23 6.32 0.84
CA SER A 112 -15.89 6.46 2.14
C SER A 112 -14.99 6.05 3.32
N ILE A 113 -13.91 5.32 3.05
CA ILE A 113 -12.95 4.82 4.04
C ILE A 113 -11.53 5.35 3.78
N ILE A 114 -11.27 5.87 2.58
CA ILE A 114 -10.03 6.53 2.15
C ILE A 114 -10.36 7.94 1.63
N ASN A 115 -9.64 8.94 2.11
CA ASN A 115 -9.66 10.30 1.58
C ASN A 115 -8.77 10.38 0.32
N ILE A 116 -9.40 10.64 -0.82
CA ILE A 116 -8.75 10.89 -2.10
C ILE A 116 -8.62 12.41 -2.25
N PRO A 117 -7.40 12.97 -2.32
CA PRO A 117 -7.22 14.41 -2.41
C PRO A 117 -7.69 14.95 -3.78
N GLY A 118 -7.99 16.24 -3.84
CA GLY A 118 -8.33 16.92 -5.10
C GLY A 118 -7.12 17.31 -5.95
N ASN A 119 -5.92 17.24 -5.37
CA ASN A 119 -4.64 17.44 -6.02
C ASN A 119 -3.84 16.12 -5.96
N ASP A 120 -3.38 15.62 -7.10
CA ASP A 120 -2.70 14.33 -7.23
C ASP A 120 -1.36 14.26 -6.48
N ASP A 121 -0.77 15.42 -6.13
CA ASP A 121 0.48 15.52 -5.39
C ASP A 121 0.28 15.59 -3.86
N GLU A 122 -0.97 15.72 -3.40
CA GLU A 122 -1.31 15.61 -1.99
C GLU A 122 -1.44 14.14 -1.55
N PRO A 123 -1.19 13.82 -0.26
CA PRO A 123 -1.22 12.44 0.20
C PRO A 123 -2.64 11.86 0.28
N ILE A 124 -2.79 10.61 -0.17
CA ILE A 124 -3.95 9.76 0.09
C ILE A 124 -3.96 9.39 1.57
N MET A 125 -5.08 9.58 2.27
CA MET A 125 -5.16 9.33 3.72
C MET A 125 -6.26 8.33 4.06
N LEU A 126 -5.99 7.40 4.97
CA LEU A 126 -7.06 6.61 5.58
C LEU A 126 -7.84 7.52 6.54
N TYR A 127 -9.18 7.45 6.55
CA TYR A 127 -9.94 8.21 7.55
C TYR A 127 -9.69 7.72 8.99
N HIS A 128 -9.31 6.46 9.15
CA HIS A 128 -9.01 5.89 10.44
C HIS A 128 -7.98 4.76 10.36
N THR A 129 -7.08 4.69 11.34
CA THR A 129 -6.01 3.68 11.41
C THR A 129 -6.54 2.26 11.55
N SER A 130 -7.74 2.07 12.12
CA SER A 130 -8.35 0.73 12.25
C SER A 130 -8.66 0.05 10.92
N LEU A 131 -8.70 0.79 9.79
CA LEU A 131 -8.80 0.17 8.48
C LEU A 131 -7.54 -0.64 8.15
N ARG A 132 -6.36 -0.09 8.48
CA ARG A 132 -5.09 -0.81 8.35
C ARG A 132 -5.08 -2.04 9.25
N ASP A 133 -5.54 -1.91 10.50
CA ASP A 133 -5.66 -3.07 11.39
C ASP A 133 -6.62 -4.11 10.81
N PHE A 134 -7.80 -3.70 10.35
CA PHE A 134 -8.78 -4.61 9.75
C PHE A 134 -8.16 -5.40 8.58
N LEU A 135 -7.58 -4.71 7.61
CA LEU A 135 -7.02 -5.31 6.39
C LEU A 135 -5.76 -6.16 6.62
N THR A 136 -5.05 -5.99 7.74
CA THR A 136 -3.82 -6.74 8.05
C THR A 136 -4.03 -7.87 9.07
N PHE A 137 -5.27 -8.15 9.47
CA PHE A 137 -5.62 -9.30 10.30
C PHE A 137 -6.60 -10.23 9.57
N LYS A 138 -6.11 -11.40 9.14
CA LYS A 138 -6.91 -12.39 8.40
C LYS A 138 -8.20 -12.82 9.10
N SER A 139 -8.20 -12.88 10.43
CA SER A 139 -9.37 -13.24 11.24
C SER A 139 -10.46 -12.17 11.24
N ARG A 140 -10.15 -10.95 10.78
CA ARG A 140 -11.10 -9.83 10.72
C ARG A 140 -11.57 -9.57 9.30
N SER A 141 -10.68 -9.60 8.31
CA SER A 141 -11.00 -9.20 6.94
C SER A 141 -11.24 -10.35 5.96
N GLU A 142 -10.97 -11.60 6.37
CA GLU A 142 -11.20 -12.80 5.56
C GLU A 142 -10.66 -12.69 4.12
N GLN A 143 -11.55 -12.60 3.13
CA GLN A 143 -11.21 -12.46 1.71
C GLN A 143 -10.55 -11.12 1.34
N TYR A 144 -10.71 -10.08 2.18
CA TYR A 144 -10.09 -8.77 2.00
C TYR A 144 -8.73 -8.66 2.71
N PHE A 145 -8.22 -9.75 3.27
CA PHE A 145 -6.92 -9.78 3.93
C PHE A 145 -5.78 -9.43 2.98
N ILE A 146 -5.01 -8.40 3.33
CA ILE A 146 -3.75 -8.05 2.72
C ILE A 146 -2.65 -8.70 3.56
N ASP A 147 -1.96 -9.66 2.96
CA ASP A 147 -0.84 -10.36 3.58
C ASP A 147 0.40 -9.45 3.63
N PRO A 148 0.80 -8.90 4.80
CA PRO A 148 1.81 -7.85 4.84
C PRO A 148 3.18 -8.28 4.30
N PRO A 149 3.73 -9.45 4.67
CA PRO A 149 4.99 -9.91 4.10
C PRO A 149 4.94 -10.08 2.58
N LEU A 150 3.89 -10.68 2.03
CA LEU A 150 3.73 -10.85 0.58
C LEU A 150 3.68 -9.49 -0.12
N GLN A 151 2.93 -8.53 0.43
CA GLN A 151 2.83 -7.20 -0.13
C GLN A 151 4.15 -6.42 -0.06
N HIS A 152 4.96 -6.62 0.98
CA HIS A 152 6.33 -6.10 1.01
C HIS A 152 7.18 -6.68 -0.13
N LEU A 153 7.11 -7.98 -0.42
CA LEU A 153 7.83 -8.55 -1.56
C LEU A 153 7.40 -7.94 -2.90
N HIS A 154 6.10 -7.70 -3.10
CA HIS A 154 5.61 -6.98 -4.28
C HIS A 154 6.16 -5.56 -4.35
N LEU A 155 6.19 -4.80 -3.24
CA LEU A 155 6.78 -3.45 -3.22
C LEU A 155 8.27 -3.46 -3.55
N ALA A 156 9.02 -4.46 -3.07
CA ALA A 156 10.42 -4.62 -3.44
C ALA A 156 10.59 -4.82 -4.96
N ILE A 157 9.75 -5.66 -5.57
CA ILE A 157 9.73 -5.87 -7.03
C ILE A 157 9.43 -4.56 -7.76
N HIS A 158 8.42 -3.79 -7.33
CA HIS A 158 8.09 -2.51 -7.96
C HIS A 158 9.22 -1.48 -7.85
N CYS A 159 9.86 -1.39 -6.68
CA CYS A 159 11.03 -0.54 -6.51
C CYS A 159 12.16 -0.95 -7.46
N LEU A 160 12.47 -2.24 -7.54
CA LEU A 160 13.55 -2.73 -8.39
C LEU A 160 13.25 -2.60 -9.89
N LYS A 161 12.00 -2.82 -10.33
CA LYS A 161 11.56 -2.53 -11.71
C LYS A 161 11.78 -1.07 -12.06
N HIS A 162 11.38 -0.16 -11.17
CA HIS A 162 11.61 1.26 -11.36
C HIS A 162 13.09 1.59 -11.52
N LEU A 163 13.98 0.92 -10.78
CA LEU A 163 15.44 1.09 -10.92
C LEU A 163 16.03 0.40 -12.17
N ALA A 164 15.30 -0.51 -12.81
CA ALA A 164 15.74 -1.21 -14.02
C ALA A 164 15.34 -0.49 -15.32
N GLU A 165 14.25 0.29 -15.30
CA GLU A 165 13.66 0.94 -16.49
C GLU A 165 14.42 2.19 -16.98
N TYR A 166 15.41 2.68 -16.23
CA TYR A 166 16.11 3.91 -16.60
C TYR A 166 17.23 3.68 -17.63
N PRO A 167 17.22 4.43 -18.75
CA PRO A 167 18.35 4.46 -19.66
C PRO A 167 19.56 5.07 -18.94
N SER A 168 20.73 4.48 -19.20
CA SER A 168 22.07 4.89 -18.75
C SER A 168 22.27 6.41 -18.65
N LYS A 169 21.89 6.99 -17.51
CA LYS A 169 22.24 8.33 -17.04
C LYS A 169 23.11 8.16 -15.79
N ASP A 170 23.81 9.22 -15.37
CA ASP A 170 24.61 9.15 -14.14
C ASP A 170 23.76 9.01 -12.86
N PHE A 171 22.46 9.32 -12.92
CA PHE A 171 21.51 9.30 -11.79
C PHE A 171 20.11 8.84 -12.23
N PHE A 172 19.35 8.27 -11.30
CA PHE A 172 17.90 8.08 -11.45
C PHE A 172 17.15 9.40 -11.21
N GLU A 173 16.05 9.63 -11.92
CA GLU A 173 15.24 10.86 -11.83
C GLU A 173 13.75 10.53 -11.63
N GLY A 174 13.05 11.18 -10.70
CA GLY A 174 11.60 11.01 -10.50
C GLY A 174 11.19 10.90 -9.04
N ASP A 175 9.89 11.03 -8.77
CA ASP A 175 9.35 11.20 -7.42
C ASP A 175 9.43 9.93 -6.54
N VAL A 176 9.70 8.79 -7.16
CA VAL A 176 9.81 7.47 -6.50
C VAL A 176 11.27 7.07 -6.25
N VAL A 177 12.23 7.75 -6.88
CA VAL A 177 13.63 7.33 -6.92
C VAL A 177 14.26 7.22 -5.54
N GLU A 178 14.11 8.23 -4.70
CA GLU A 178 14.63 8.22 -3.33
C GLU A 178 14.05 7.03 -2.55
N TYR A 179 12.74 6.83 -2.65
CA TYR A 179 12.06 5.73 -1.99
C TYR A 179 12.56 4.37 -2.48
N ALA A 180 12.57 4.16 -3.80
CA ALA A 180 12.94 2.91 -4.42
C ALA A 180 14.39 2.55 -4.09
N CYS A 181 15.34 3.49 -4.24
CA CYS A 181 16.76 3.27 -3.98
C CYS A 181 17.04 2.82 -2.53
N ILE A 182 16.26 3.30 -1.57
CA ILE A 182 16.48 3.08 -0.15
C ILE A 182 15.73 1.84 0.38
N ASN A 183 14.47 1.65 -0.03
CA ASN A 183 13.54 0.77 0.68
C ASN A 183 13.40 -0.63 0.09
N TRP A 184 13.88 -0.88 -1.14
CA TRP A 184 13.78 -2.21 -1.75
C TRP A 184 14.38 -3.34 -0.88
N PRO A 185 15.55 -3.18 -0.21
CA PRO A 185 16.09 -4.25 0.64
C PRO A 185 15.28 -4.44 1.92
N HIS A 186 14.76 -3.33 2.47
CA HIS A 186 13.96 -3.33 3.69
C HIS A 186 12.64 -4.09 3.48
N HIS A 187 12.01 -3.90 2.33
CA HIS A 187 10.83 -4.65 1.94
C HIS A 187 11.10 -6.16 1.78
N ILE A 188 12.24 -6.54 1.19
CA ILE A 188 12.63 -7.95 1.11
C ILE A 188 12.80 -8.54 2.52
N PHE A 189 13.45 -7.80 3.42
CA PHE A 189 13.57 -8.19 4.82
C PHE A 189 12.23 -8.44 5.50
N LEU A 190 11.30 -7.49 5.42
CA LEU A 190 9.98 -7.64 6.02
C LEU A 190 9.17 -8.78 5.37
N GLY A 191 9.38 -9.04 4.08
CA GLY A 191 8.75 -10.14 3.35
C GLY A 191 9.22 -11.54 3.78
N PHE A 192 10.49 -11.68 4.16
CA PHE A 192 11.08 -12.95 4.60
C PHE A 192 11.18 -13.13 6.12
N GLN A 193 10.77 -12.13 6.91
CA GLN A 193 10.89 -12.17 8.37
C GLN A 193 10.03 -13.26 9.04
N ARG A 194 8.97 -13.75 8.39
CA ARG A 194 8.10 -14.81 8.93
C ARG A 194 8.41 -16.16 8.29
N GLU A 195 8.79 -17.13 9.13
CA GLU A 195 9.17 -18.50 8.73
C GLU A 195 8.06 -19.29 8.00
N GLU A 196 6.81 -18.82 8.05
CA GLU A 196 5.63 -19.53 7.50
C GLU A 196 5.22 -19.09 6.08
N LEU A 197 5.87 -18.10 5.47
CA LEU A 197 5.53 -17.73 4.09
C LEU A 197 6.07 -18.74 3.08
N ASN A 198 5.16 -19.46 2.43
CA ASN A 198 5.45 -20.16 1.19
C ASN A 198 5.51 -19.15 0.03
N VAL A 199 6.65 -18.48 -0.12
CA VAL A 199 6.87 -17.50 -1.20
C VAL A 199 6.90 -18.22 -2.54
N ASP A 200 6.08 -17.75 -3.48
CA ASP A 200 6.03 -18.27 -4.84
C ASP A 200 7.41 -18.20 -5.52
N GLU A 201 7.77 -19.26 -6.25
CA GLU A 201 9.02 -19.34 -7.02
C GLU A 201 9.15 -18.19 -8.03
N THR A 202 8.03 -17.71 -8.58
CA THR A 202 7.97 -16.58 -9.52
C THR A 202 8.38 -15.25 -8.87
N ILE A 203 7.97 -15.02 -7.61
CA ILE A 203 8.37 -13.84 -6.83
C ILE A 203 9.87 -13.89 -6.56
N THR A 204 10.36 -15.05 -6.10
CA THR A 204 11.78 -15.26 -5.82
C THR A 204 12.63 -15.06 -7.08
N THR A 205 12.22 -15.63 -8.21
CA THR A 205 12.89 -15.48 -9.50
C THR A 205 12.91 -14.02 -9.98
N SER A 206 11.80 -13.31 -9.81
CA SER A 206 11.70 -11.89 -10.15
C SER A 206 12.67 -11.04 -9.33
N LEU A 207 12.73 -11.26 -8.01
CA LEU A 207 13.64 -10.57 -7.12
C LEU A 207 15.10 -10.82 -7.50
N VAL A 208 15.50 -12.09 -7.71
CA VAL A 208 16.86 -12.44 -8.12
C VAL A 208 17.24 -11.75 -9.42
N THR A 209 16.39 -11.85 -10.44
CA THR A 209 16.64 -11.26 -11.77
C THR A 209 16.81 -9.75 -11.70
N LEU A 210 15.94 -9.06 -10.96
CA LEU A 210 15.97 -7.61 -10.86
C LEU A 210 17.15 -7.10 -10.03
N ILE A 211 17.52 -7.81 -8.96
CA ILE A 211 18.71 -7.47 -8.16
C ILE A 211 19.99 -7.68 -8.98
N GLU A 212 20.09 -8.80 -9.71
CA GLU A 212 21.21 -9.04 -10.62
C GLU A 212 21.32 -7.93 -11.68
N ASN A 213 20.21 -7.51 -12.27
CA ASN A 213 20.20 -6.39 -13.21
C ASN A 213 20.70 -5.09 -12.56
N LEU A 214 20.20 -4.76 -11.36
CA LEU A 214 20.61 -3.58 -10.61
C LEU A 214 22.13 -3.59 -10.36
N LEU A 215 22.67 -4.70 -9.87
CA LEU A 215 24.10 -4.81 -9.51
C LEU A 215 25.02 -4.83 -10.74
N THR A 216 24.61 -5.48 -11.82
CA THR A 216 25.46 -5.64 -13.01
C THR A 216 25.38 -4.46 -13.97
N SER A 217 24.19 -3.88 -14.13
CA SER A 217 23.91 -2.92 -15.20
C SER A 217 23.67 -1.50 -14.68
N GLN A 218 23.17 -1.35 -13.45
CA GLN A 218 22.74 -0.06 -12.91
C GLN A 218 23.48 0.35 -11.62
N SER A 219 24.52 -0.39 -11.23
CA SER A 219 25.19 -0.19 -9.94
C SER A 219 25.81 1.20 -9.82
N LYS A 220 26.47 1.70 -10.87
CA LYS A 220 27.02 3.07 -10.86
C LYS A 220 25.93 4.13 -10.68
N THR A 221 24.83 4.01 -11.44
CA THR A 221 23.68 4.93 -11.35
C THR A 221 23.06 4.91 -9.96
N TRP A 222 22.89 3.71 -9.39
CA TRP A 222 22.37 3.52 -8.05
C TRP A 222 23.30 4.15 -6.99
N TYR A 223 24.62 3.89 -7.06
CA TYR A 223 25.60 4.50 -6.15
C TYR A 223 25.50 6.03 -6.15
N ASN A 224 25.57 6.61 -7.34
CA ASN A 224 25.57 8.04 -7.55
C ASN A 224 24.29 8.68 -7.01
N THR A 225 23.14 8.05 -7.25
CA THR A 225 21.84 8.50 -6.73
C THR A 225 21.78 8.40 -5.20
N MET A 226 22.31 7.33 -4.62
CA MET A 226 22.36 7.15 -3.17
C MET A 226 23.23 8.22 -2.48
N LEU A 227 24.30 8.66 -3.14
CA LEU A 227 25.14 9.77 -2.65
C LEU A 227 24.42 11.12 -2.68
N THR A 228 23.63 11.40 -3.73
CA THR A 228 22.93 12.70 -3.86
C THR A 228 21.73 12.81 -2.92
N VAL A 229 21.05 11.70 -2.66
CA VAL A 229 19.93 11.63 -1.71
C VAL A 229 20.40 11.79 -0.24
N GLY A 230 21.72 11.83 0.00
CA GLY A 230 22.26 12.29 1.28
C GLY A 230 22.25 11.24 2.38
N LEU A 231 22.41 9.96 2.04
CA LEU A 231 22.51 8.91 3.04
C LEU A 231 23.80 9.02 3.85
N PRO A 232 23.73 9.11 5.19
CA PRO A 232 24.90 8.92 6.03
C PRO A 232 25.46 7.50 5.79
N LYS A 233 26.78 7.30 5.93
CA LYS A 233 27.47 6.00 5.84
C LYS A 233 26.93 4.87 6.77
N ASN A 234 25.91 5.16 7.59
CA ASN A 234 25.16 4.25 8.48
C ASN A 234 23.66 4.15 8.09
N SER A 235 23.35 4.13 6.80
CA SER A 235 21.97 4.22 6.29
C SER A 235 21.09 3.00 6.64
N ARG A 236 19.77 3.21 6.67
CA ARG A 236 18.73 2.15 6.77
C ARG A 236 19.03 0.99 5.81
N THR A 237 19.53 1.29 4.61
CA THR A 237 19.87 0.32 3.56
C THR A 237 21.02 -0.61 3.96
N SER A 238 22.15 -0.08 4.48
CA SER A 238 23.28 -0.90 4.95
C SER A 238 22.87 -1.77 6.15
N ARG A 239 22.10 -1.21 7.10
CA ARG A 239 21.56 -1.96 8.24
C ARG A 239 20.59 -3.05 7.79
N CYS A 240 19.64 -2.73 6.91
CA CYS A 240 18.67 -3.71 6.39
C CYS A 240 19.36 -4.80 5.59
N ALA A 241 20.38 -4.48 4.79
CA ALA A 241 21.14 -5.48 4.06
C ALA A 241 21.87 -6.45 5.02
N LYS A 242 22.45 -5.94 6.11
CA LYS A 242 23.07 -6.75 7.18
C LYS A 242 22.05 -7.61 7.93
N ASP A 243 20.93 -7.03 8.36
CA ASP A 243 19.86 -7.74 9.08
C ASP A 243 19.23 -8.84 8.20
N LEU A 244 19.08 -8.55 6.90
CA LEU A 244 18.57 -9.49 5.92
C LEU A 244 19.59 -10.60 5.62
N PHE A 245 20.87 -10.28 5.45
CA PHE A 245 21.91 -11.29 5.30
C PHE A 245 21.93 -12.26 6.47
N GLN A 246 21.81 -11.78 7.71
CA GLN A 246 21.70 -12.62 8.89
C GLN A 246 20.43 -13.49 8.90
N THR A 247 19.30 -12.94 8.45
CA THR A 247 18.01 -13.65 8.39
C THR A 247 17.99 -14.74 7.30
N LEU A 248 18.58 -14.47 6.13
CA LEU A 248 18.60 -15.40 5.00
C LEU A 248 19.60 -16.56 5.17
N GLN A 249 20.58 -16.46 6.08
CA GLN A 249 21.54 -17.55 6.35
C GLN A 249 20.88 -18.88 6.77
N GLY A 250 19.62 -18.85 7.24
CA GLY A 250 18.86 -20.04 7.63
C GLY A 250 17.92 -20.64 6.58
N LEU A 251 17.65 -19.94 5.46
CA LEU A 251 16.60 -20.33 4.50
C LEU A 251 17.20 -20.98 3.25
N ILE A 252 16.92 -22.28 3.04
CA ILE A 252 17.45 -23.08 1.90
C ILE A 252 17.08 -22.46 0.53
N VAL A 253 15.93 -21.77 0.44
CA VAL A 253 15.39 -21.13 -0.77
C VAL A 253 16.18 -19.87 -1.20
N THR A 254 17.18 -19.44 -0.43
CA THR A 254 17.70 -18.06 -0.52
C THR A 254 19.18 -17.94 -0.88
N LYS A 255 19.91 -19.03 -1.16
CA LYS A 255 21.37 -18.97 -1.41
C LYS A 255 21.80 -17.92 -2.44
N ASN A 256 21.04 -17.75 -3.52
CA ASN A 256 21.33 -16.73 -4.54
C ASN A 256 21.04 -15.32 -4.01
N LEU A 257 19.91 -15.11 -3.33
CA LEU A 257 19.59 -13.84 -2.68
C LEU A 257 20.64 -13.48 -1.62
N THR A 258 21.03 -14.41 -0.76
CA THR A 258 22.07 -14.20 0.27
C THR A 258 23.38 -13.72 -0.35
N LYS A 259 23.82 -14.34 -1.46
CA LYS A 259 25.02 -13.92 -2.18
C LYS A 259 24.88 -12.53 -2.80
N LEU A 260 23.72 -12.21 -3.37
CA LEU A 260 23.46 -10.87 -3.93
C LEU A 260 23.43 -9.80 -2.82
N PHE A 261 22.90 -10.13 -1.64
CA PHE A 261 22.91 -9.21 -0.51
C PHE A 261 24.29 -8.99 0.07
N GLU A 262 25.16 -10.00 0.08
CA GLU A 262 26.58 -9.81 0.41
C GLU A 262 27.22 -8.78 -0.52
N GLN A 263 26.97 -8.88 -1.84
CA GLN A 263 27.46 -7.90 -2.82
C GLN A 263 26.88 -6.50 -2.59
N VAL A 264 25.62 -6.40 -2.17
CA VAL A 264 24.97 -5.12 -1.80
C VAL A 264 25.62 -4.50 -0.57
N ILE A 265 25.91 -5.31 0.46
CA ILE A 265 26.62 -4.86 1.66
C ILE A 265 28.01 -4.35 1.30
N ASP A 266 28.78 -5.17 0.58
CA ASP A 266 30.13 -4.81 0.14
C ASP A 266 30.13 -3.50 -0.65
N PHE A 267 29.15 -3.33 -1.53
CA PHE A 267 28.99 -2.11 -2.31
C PHE A 267 28.64 -0.88 -1.45
N CYS A 268 27.82 -1.04 -0.41
CA CYS A 268 27.44 0.05 0.49
C CYS A 268 28.55 0.44 1.50
N GLU A 269 29.54 -0.41 1.74
CA GLU A 269 30.63 -0.16 2.70
C GLU A 269 31.88 0.54 2.11
N VAL A 270 31.92 0.73 0.79
CA VAL A 270 33.01 1.43 0.05
C VAL A 270 32.78 2.93 -0.03
#